data_AF-A0A962W1V4-F1
#
_entry.id   AF-A0A962W1V4-F1
#
_cell.length_a   1.000
_cell.length_b   1.000
_cell.length_c   1.000
_cell.angle_alpha   90.00
_cell.angle_beta   90.00
_cell.angle_gamma   90.00
#
_symmetry.space_group_name_H-M   'P 1'
#
loop_
_entity.id
_entity.type
_entity.pdbx_description
1 polymer ?
#
loop_
_entity_poly.entity_id
_entity_poly.type
_entity_poly.pdbx_seq_one_letter_code
_entity_poly.pdbx_strand_id
1 'polypeptide(L)' 'MKQTNRGDILVIGMGNVLMQDEGIGVRAVEELENRFHIPDGVRVMDGGTTGMELFEPMRQCDCLIVADAVNA' A
#
# COMPACT_ATOMS: atom_id res chain seq x y z
N MET A 1 -22.59 -6.90 -13.18
CA MET A 1 -22.38 -7.64 -11.91
C MET A 1 -20.89 -7.55 -11.59
N LYS A 2 -20.51 -6.78 -10.57
CA LYS A 2 -19.13 -6.80 -10.06
C LYS A 2 -19.00 -8.07 -9.22
N GLN A 3 -18.11 -8.98 -9.59
CA GLN A 3 -17.83 -10.17 -8.78
C GLN A 3 -17.18 -9.69 -7.48
N THR A 4 -17.88 -9.82 -6.36
CA THR A 4 -17.32 -9.68 -5.02
C THR A 4 -16.47 -10.91 -4.76
N ASN A 5 -15.19 -10.85 -5.12
CA ASN A 5 -14.22 -11.86 -4.73
C ASN A 5 -13.84 -11.65 -3.26
N ARG A 6 -13.42 -12.71 -2.56
CA ARG A 6 -13.12 -12.68 -1.12
C ARG A 6 -12.12 -11.55 -0.76
N GLY A 7 -12.61 -10.52 -0.06
CA GLY A 7 -11.83 -9.54 0.70
C GLY A 7 -10.87 -8.69 -0.14
N ASP A 8 -11.28 -7.50 -0.57
CA ASP A 8 -10.37 -6.58 -1.28
C ASP A 8 -9.29 -6.09 -0.31
N ILE A 9 -8.04 -6.52 -0.49
CA ILE A 9 -6.88 -6.10 0.32
C ILE A 9 -6.19 -4.93 -0.38
N LEU A 10 -5.86 -3.90 0.39
CA LEU A 10 -5.01 -2.80 -0.04
C LEU A 10 -3.72 -2.78 0.78
N VAL A 11 -2.57 -2.80 0.11
CA VAL A 11 -1.24 -2.62 0.70
C VAL A 11 -0.72 -1.25 0.30
N ILE A 12 -0.37 -0.41 1.28
CA ILE A 12 0.16 0.93 1.06
C ILE A 12 1.55 1.06 1.66
N GLY A 13 2.51 1.53 0.88
CA GLY A 13 3.80 1.97 1.35
C GLY A 13 3.77 3.46 1.63
N MET A 14 4.00 3.87 2.87
CA MET A 14 4.08 5.26 3.29
C MET A 14 5.54 5.69 3.42
N GLY A 15 5.77 6.99 3.32
CA GLY A 15 7.04 7.62 3.63
C GLY A 15 7.62 8.45 2.50
N ASN A 16 8.76 9.09 2.78
CA ASN A 16 9.44 9.97 1.85
C ASN A 16 10.75 9.33 1.35
N VAL A 17 10.76 8.89 0.09
CA VAL A 17 11.94 8.27 -0.55
C VAL A 17 13.17 9.18 -0.62
N LEU A 18 13.01 10.49 -0.42
CA LEU A 18 14.11 11.45 -0.38
C LEU A 18 14.77 11.54 1.02
N MET A 19 14.14 10.97 2.05
CA MET A 19 14.51 11.15 3.46
C MET A 19 15.02 9.84 4.09
N GLN A 20 16.14 9.32 3.60
CA GLN A 20 16.83 8.15 4.17
C GLN A 20 15.85 7.00 4.50
N ASP A 21 15.77 6.61 5.77
CA ASP A 21 14.98 5.47 6.25
C ASP A 21 13.47 5.77 6.29
N GLU A 22 13.05 7.04 6.19
CA GLU A 22 11.63 7.39 6.12
C GLU A 22 10.96 6.76 4.89
N GLY A 23 11.70 6.60 3.79
CA GLY A 23 11.18 6.01 2.55
C GLY A 23 10.99 4.49 2.57
N ILE A 24 11.27 3.81 3.69
CA ILE A 24 11.31 2.35 3.72
C ILE A 24 9.95 1.70 3.39
N GLY A 25 8.83 2.34 3.77
CA GLY A 25 7.49 1.84 3.46
C GLY A 25 7.22 1.82 1.95
N VAL A 26 7.56 2.91 1.25
CA VAL A 26 7.51 2.99 -0.22
C VAL A 26 8.43 1.95 -0.87
N ARG A 27 9.67 1.82 -0.40
CA ARG A 27 10.61 0.80 -0.92
C ARG A 27 10.10 -0.63 -0.72
N ALA A 28 9.43 -0.90 0.40
CA ALA A 28 8.89 -2.23 0.68
C ALA A 28 7.80 -2.63 -0.31
N VAL A 29 6.89 -1.72 -0.68
CA VAL A 29 5.85 -2.01 -1.66
C VAL A 29 6.38 -2.08 -3.09
N GLU A 30 7.36 -1.24 -3.46
CA GLU A 30 8.06 -1.35 -4.75
C GLU A 30 8.69 -2.75 -4.90
N GLU A 31 9.39 -3.23 -3.87
CA GLU A 31 10.02 -4.55 -3.90
C GLU A 31 8.99 -5.70 -3.84
N LEU A 32 7.85 -5.50 -3.20
CA LEU A 32 6.73 -6.45 -3.21
C LEU A 32 6.21 -6.66 -4.64
N GLU A 33 5.97 -5.57 -5.38
CA GLU A 33 5.52 -5.63 -6.77
C GLU A 33 6.58 -6.21 -7.72
N ASN A 34 7.87 -5.87 -7.48
CA ASN A 34 8.96 -6.32 -8.33
C ASN A 34 9.31 -7.81 -8.16
N ARG A 35 9.11 -8.38 -6.96
CA ARG A 35 9.58 -9.74 -6.63
C ARG A 35 8.49 -10.80 -6.62
N PHE A 36 7.22 -10.40 -6.49
CA PHE A 36 6.12 -11.33 -6.29
C PHE A 36 4.99 -11.11 -7.29
N HIS A 37 4.27 -12.19 -7.58
CA HIS A 37 3.01 -12.09 -8.30
C HIS A 37 1.90 -11.63 -7.34
N ILE A 38 1.27 -10.51 -7.65
CA ILE A 38 0.17 -9.97 -6.85
C ILE A 38 -1.11 -10.73 -7.24
N PRO A 39 -1.75 -11.46 -6.30
CA PRO A 39 -2.93 -12.25 -6.60
C PRO A 39 -4.16 -11.35 -6.81
N ASP A 40 -5.16 -11.88 -7.49
CA ASP A 40 -6.47 -11.23 -7.63
C ASP A 40 -7.06 -10.87 -6.26
N GLY A 41 -7.60 -9.65 -6.13
CA GLY A 41 -8.15 -9.13 -4.87
C GLY A 41 -7.12 -8.43 -3.98
N VAL A 42 -5.85 -8.35 -4.39
CA VAL A 42 -4.84 -7.53 -3.71
C VAL A 42 -4.46 -6.35 -4.60
N ARG A 43 -4.49 -5.15 -4.02
CA ARG A 43 -3.98 -3.91 -4.63
C ARG A 43 -2.77 -3.44 -3.84
N VAL A 44 -1.73 -3.04 -4.55
CA VAL A 44 -0.54 -2.43 -3.96
C VAL A 44 -0.47 -0.99 -4.45
N MET A 45 -0.11 -0.05 -3.56
CA MET A 45 -0.04 1.38 -3.86
C MET A 45 1.16 2.03 -3.15
N ASP A 46 1.86 2.90 -3.87
CA ASP A 46 2.72 3.92 -3.27
C ASP A 46 1.83 5.03 -2.70
N GLY A 47 1.89 5.21 -1.37
CA GLY A 47 1.18 6.27 -0.66
C GLY A 47 2.01 7.52 -0.43
N GLY A 48 3.33 7.44 -0.63
CA GLY A 48 4.29 8.50 -0.35
C GLY A 48 3.97 9.24 0.96
N THR A 49 3.81 10.56 0.84
CA THR A 49 3.37 11.44 1.94
C THR A 49 1.93 11.97 1.73
N THR A 50 1.15 11.38 0.82
CA THR A 50 -0.12 11.95 0.36
C THR A 50 -1.29 11.41 1.17
N GLY A 51 -1.89 12.23 2.04
CA GLY A 51 -2.98 11.79 2.92
C GLY A 51 -4.36 11.69 2.24
N MET A 52 -4.82 12.76 1.57
CA MET A 52 -6.22 12.86 1.11
C MET A 52 -6.55 11.97 -0.10
N GLU A 53 -5.58 11.74 -0.98
CA GLU A 53 -5.78 10.92 -2.18
C GLU A 53 -5.96 9.42 -1.85
N LEU A 54 -5.48 8.98 -0.68
CA LEU A 54 -5.61 7.61 -0.22
C LEU A 54 -6.99 7.29 0.38
N PHE A 55 -7.81 8.31 0.66
CA PHE A 55 -9.08 8.11 1.36
C PHE A 55 -10.06 7.21 0.58
N GLU A 56 -10.22 7.45 -0.72
CA GLU A 56 -11.10 6.64 -1.56
C GLU A 56 -10.65 5.18 -1.67
N PRO A 57 -9.38 4.85 -2.02
CA PRO A 57 -8.94 3.46 -2.10
C PRO A 57 -8.98 2.74 -0.75
N MET A 58 -8.76 3.44 0.37
CA MET A 58 -8.90 2.91 1.72
C MET A 58 -10.36 2.57 2.08
N ARG A 59 -11.35 3.35 1.62
CA ARG A 59 -12.77 3.02 1.84
C ARG A 59 -13.26 1.82 1.02
N GLN A 60 -12.53 1.48 -0.04
CA GLN A 60 -12.91 0.43 -0.99
C GLN A 60 -12.27 -0.91 -0.68
N CYS A 61 -11.39 -1.01 0.33
CA CYS A 61 -10.81 -2.28 0.77
C CYS A 61 -11.49 -2.79 2.04
N ASP A 62 -11.56 -4.11 2.16
CA ASP A 62 -11.99 -4.80 3.38
C ASP A 62 -10.82 -4.92 4.38
N CYS A 63 -9.58 -4.91 3.89
CA CYS A 63 -8.38 -5.00 4.68
C CYS A 63 -7.32 -4.01 4.18
N LEU A 64 -6.73 -3.25 5.10
CA LEU A 64 -5.65 -2.32 4.83
C LEU A 64 -4.37 -2.79 5.54
N ILE A 65 -3.29 -2.91 4.78
CA ILE A 65 -1.94 -3.17 5.27
C ILE A 65 -1.10 -1.93 4.98
N VAL A 66 -0.44 -1.37 5.99
CA VAL A 66 0.42 -0.20 5.85
C VAL A 66 1.85 -0.58 6.22
N ALA A 67 2.79 -0.26 5.33
CA ALA A 67 4.22 -0.29 5.61
C ALA A 67 4.71 1.15 5.80
N ASP A 68 5.32 1.45 6.93
CA ASP A 68 5.82 2.79 7.25
C ASP A 68 7.06 2.71 8.15
N ALA A 69 7.90 3.75 8.12
CA ALA A 69 8.98 3.92 9.07
C ALA A 69 8.41 4.37 10.42
N VAL A 70 8.72 3.65 11.50
CA VAL A 70 8.31 4.03 12.86
C VAL A 70 9.56 4.22 13.72
N ASN A 71 9.61 5.34 14.43
CA ASN A 71 10.60 5.55 15.48
C ASN A 71 9.97 5.15 16.82
N ALA A 72 10.56 4.16 17.50
CA ALA A 72 10.03 3.54 18.72
C ALA A 72 10.86 3.91 19.96
#